data_AF-Q9ZQA4-F1
#
_entry.id   AF-Q9ZQA4-F1
#
_cell.length_a   1.000
_cell.length_b   1.000
_cell.length_c   1.000
_cell.angle_alpha   90.00
_cell.angle_beta   90.00
_cell.angle_gamma   90.00
#
_symmetry.space_group_name_H-M   'P 1'
#
loop_
_entity.id
_entity.type
_entity.pdbx_description
1 polymer ?
#
loop_
_entity_poly.entity_id
_entity_poly.type
_entity_poly.pdbx_seq_one_letter_code
_entity_poly.pdbx_strand_id
1 'polypeptide(L)'
;MLFFILFLSIISPIESVDQRIHHPSKCDHLSKFPTKGFTMVLKVSLNGCGRFKRVQDAIDASIGSSQSKTLILIDFGIYRERFIVHENKNNLVVQGMGYSRTSIEWNNTTASSNGTFSSFSVAVFGEKFTAYNISFKNTAPAPNPGAVDAQAVALKVVGDKAAFYGCGFYGNQDTLLDQEGRHFFKGCFIEGSIDFIFGNGRSLYEDCTLHSIAKENTIGCITANGKDTLKDRTGFVFVNCKITGSARVWLGRAWRPYARVIFSKTYMSRVVSLDGWNDMGDPKTQRTVYYGEHRCYGPGANHSKRVTYAKLLSDVEAAPFTNISFIDGEEWL
;
A
#
# COMPACT_ATOMS: atom_id res chain seq x y z
N MET A 1 20.20 -16.19 -92.66
CA MET A 1 18.92 -16.90 -92.80
C MET A 1 18.38 -17.16 -91.39
N LEU A 2 17.26 -16.52 -91.03
CA LEU A 2 16.24 -16.93 -90.02
C LEU A 2 16.72 -17.16 -88.56
N PHE A 3 16.01 -16.83 -87.48
CA PHE A 3 14.79 -16.05 -87.20
C PHE A 3 14.89 -15.62 -85.73
N PHE A 4 14.43 -14.41 -85.43
CA PHE A 4 14.17 -13.92 -84.09
C PHE A 4 13.08 -14.76 -83.40
N ILE A 5 13.33 -15.23 -82.17
CA ILE A 5 12.29 -15.69 -81.24
C ILE A 5 12.28 -14.72 -80.06
N LEU A 6 11.30 -13.83 -80.04
CA LEU A 6 11.04 -12.91 -78.93
C LEU A 6 10.20 -13.65 -77.88
N PHE A 7 10.79 -14.00 -76.74
CA PHE A 7 10.04 -14.40 -75.55
C PHE A 7 9.72 -13.16 -74.72
N LEU A 8 8.45 -12.74 -74.74
CA LEU A 8 7.89 -11.75 -73.83
C LEU A 8 7.65 -12.42 -72.47
N SER A 9 8.58 -12.28 -71.52
CA SER A 9 8.36 -12.62 -70.12
C SER A 9 7.61 -11.49 -69.44
N ILE A 10 6.35 -11.75 -69.10
CA ILE A 10 5.50 -10.88 -68.28
C ILE A 10 6.01 -11.00 -66.84
N ILE A 11 6.89 -10.07 -66.43
CA ILE A 11 7.23 -9.89 -65.02
C ILE A 11 6.13 -9.02 -64.43
N SER A 12 5.16 -9.66 -63.77
CA SER A 12 4.21 -8.98 -62.89
C SER A 12 4.97 -8.30 -61.73
N PRO A 13 4.72 -7.02 -61.44
CA PRO A 13 5.40 -6.31 -60.37
C PRO A 13 5.01 -6.92 -59.02
N ILE A 14 6.00 -7.38 -58.27
CA ILE A 14 5.86 -7.71 -56.85
C ILE A 14 5.56 -6.39 -56.14
N GLU A 15 4.32 -6.20 -55.73
CA GLU A 15 3.94 -5.13 -54.82
C GLU A 15 4.75 -5.31 -53.53
N SER A 16 5.70 -4.40 -53.31
CA SER A 16 6.42 -4.32 -52.05
C SER A 16 5.44 -3.92 -50.96
N VAL A 17 5.01 -4.89 -50.15
CA VAL A 17 4.33 -4.60 -48.88
C VAL A 17 5.33 -3.83 -48.02
N ASP A 18 5.08 -2.53 -47.81
CA ASP A 18 5.83 -1.68 -46.87
C ASP A 18 5.58 -2.18 -45.44
N GLN A 19 6.29 -3.25 -45.05
CA GLN A 19 6.41 -3.65 -43.66
C GLN A 19 7.39 -2.71 -42.95
N ARG A 20 7.02 -1.44 -42.81
CA ARG A 20 7.59 -0.60 -41.77
C ARG A 20 7.16 -1.19 -40.42
N ILE A 21 8.01 -2.06 -39.89
CA ILE A 21 7.96 -2.51 -38.50
C ILE A 21 8.06 -1.25 -37.65
N HIS A 22 6.91 -0.73 -37.19
CA HIS A 22 6.88 0.33 -36.20
C HIS A 22 7.50 -0.23 -34.93
N HIS A 23 8.79 0.05 -34.72
CA HIS A 23 9.39 -0.16 -33.42
C HIS A 23 8.66 0.76 -32.43
N PRO A 24 8.04 0.21 -31.37
CA PRO A 24 7.40 1.05 -30.38
C PRO A 24 8.44 2.02 -29.81
N SER A 25 8.08 3.29 -29.74
CA SER A 25 8.95 4.31 -29.16
C SER A 25 9.28 3.94 -27.71
N LYS A 26 10.45 4.37 -27.23
CA LYS A 26 10.91 4.14 -25.85
C LYS A 26 9.87 4.50 -24.77
N CYS A 27 8.91 5.37 -25.10
CA CYS A 27 7.94 5.94 -24.16
C CYS A 27 6.48 5.47 -24.41
N ASP A 28 6.25 4.53 -25.34
CA ASP A 28 4.91 4.08 -25.75
C ASP A 28 4.14 3.32 -24.65
N HIS A 29 4.81 2.81 -23.62
CA HIS A 29 4.12 2.14 -22.51
C HIS A 29 3.32 3.13 -21.63
N LEU A 30 3.74 4.39 -21.54
CA LEU A 30 3.04 5.42 -20.78
C LEU A 30 1.72 5.85 -21.46
N SER A 31 1.60 5.72 -22.78
CA SER A 31 0.38 6.07 -23.51
C SER A 31 -0.73 5.00 -23.40
N LYS A 32 -0.42 3.82 -22.85
CA LYS A 32 -1.39 2.72 -22.65
C LYS A 32 -2.33 2.95 -21.47
N PHE A 33 -2.05 3.92 -20.60
CA PHE A 33 -2.89 4.20 -19.44
C PHE A 33 -4.11 5.05 -19.82
N PRO A 34 -5.33 4.66 -19.41
CA PRO A 34 -6.51 5.47 -19.62
C PRO A 34 -6.36 6.84 -18.95
N THR A 35 -6.48 7.90 -19.74
CA THR A 35 -6.43 9.29 -19.26
C THR A 35 -7.80 9.98 -19.27
N LYS A 36 -8.84 9.30 -19.75
CA LYS A 36 -10.21 9.81 -19.76
C LYS A 36 -10.69 10.04 -18.32
N GLY A 37 -11.24 11.22 -18.05
CA GLY A 37 -11.72 11.62 -16.73
C GLY A 37 -10.73 12.43 -15.89
N PHE A 38 -9.50 12.63 -16.36
CA PHE A 38 -8.52 13.52 -15.73
C PHE A 38 -8.46 14.86 -16.46
N THR A 39 -8.40 15.97 -15.70
CA THR A 39 -8.25 17.32 -16.28
C THR A 39 -6.79 17.67 -16.54
N MET A 40 -5.86 16.94 -15.90
CA MET A 40 -4.42 17.13 -16.04
C MET A 40 -3.72 15.77 -15.95
N VAL A 41 -2.77 15.54 -16.85
CA VAL A 41 -1.92 14.35 -16.87
C VAL A 41 -0.46 14.79 -16.88
N LEU A 42 0.27 14.45 -15.82
CA LEU A 42 1.69 14.74 -15.66
C LEU A 42 2.47 13.42 -15.74
N LYS A 43 3.64 13.46 -16.39
CA LYS A 43 4.50 12.29 -16.57
C LYS A 43 5.82 12.51 -15.86
N VAL A 44 6.20 11.57 -15.00
CA VAL A 44 7.47 11.52 -14.28
C VAL A 44 8.29 10.37 -14.85
N SER A 45 9.53 10.62 -15.28
CA SER A 45 10.42 9.59 -15.81
C SER A 45 11.88 9.95 -15.58
N LEU A 46 12.66 8.99 -15.07
CA LEU A 46 14.12 9.09 -15.00
C LEU A 46 14.78 9.07 -16.40
N ASN A 47 14.06 8.58 -17.41
CA ASN A 47 14.58 8.23 -18.74
C ASN A 47 14.18 9.20 -19.85
N GLY A 48 13.59 10.35 -19.50
CA GLY A 48 13.19 11.40 -20.44
C GLY A 48 11.82 11.20 -21.10
N CYS A 49 11.01 10.23 -20.63
CA CYS A 49 9.66 9.98 -21.16
C CYS A 49 8.57 10.87 -20.54
N GLY A 50 8.94 11.83 -19.70
CA GLY A 50 8.05 12.75 -19.01
C GLY A 50 8.68 14.12 -18.80
N ARG A 51 7.84 15.10 -18.47
CA ARG A 51 8.27 16.49 -18.20
C ARG A 51 9.09 16.60 -16.91
N PHE A 52 8.84 15.70 -15.95
CA PHE A 52 9.46 15.73 -14.64
C PHE A 52 10.38 14.53 -14.43
N LYS A 53 11.47 14.72 -13.68
CA LYS A 53 12.33 13.63 -13.20
C LYS A 53 12.00 13.22 -11.77
N ARG A 54 11.30 14.08 -11.03
CA ARG A 54 10.89 13.93 -9.65
C ARG A 54 9.37 13.93 -9.53
N VAL A 55 8.86 13.13 -8.61
CA VAL A 55 7.43 13.04 -8.30
C VAL A 55 6.98 14.28 -7.56
N GLN A 56 7.80 14.83 -6.64
CA GLN A 56 7.45 16.07 -5.93
C GLN A 56 7.21 17.23 -6.91
N ASP A 57 8.07 17.41 -7.93
CA ASP A 57 7.90 18.49 -8.90
C ASP A 57 6.58 18.37 -9.69
N ALA A 58 6.13 17.14 -9.97
CA ALA A 58 4.83 16.90 -10.61
C ALA A 58 3.66 17.18 -9.64
N ILE A 59 3.80 16.83 -8.35
CA ILE A 59 2.81 17.17 -7.31
C ILE A 59 2.70 18.69 -7.18
N ASP A 60 3.83 19.41 -7.14
CA ASP A 60 3.86 20.86 -7.00
C ASP A 60 3.21 21.55 -8.19
N ALA A 61 3.43 21.04 -9.40
CA ALA A 61 2.82 21.51 -10.64
C ALA A 61 1.32 21.18 -10.76
N SER A 62 0.79 20.23 -9.98
CA SER A 62 -0.65 19.95 -9.94
C SER A 62 -1.42 21.10 -9.29
N ILE A 63 -2.63 21.39 -9.73
CA ILE A 63 -3.42 22.51 -9.18
C ILE A 63 -4.00 22.14 -7.80
N GLY A 64 -4.44 20.88 -7.64
CA GLY A 64 -5.29 20.46 -6.53
C GLY A 64 -6.73 20.95 -6.73
N SER A 65 -7.71 20.06 -6.58
CA SER A 65 -9.13 20.40 -6.74
C SER A 65 -9.99 19.41 -5.97
N SER A 66 -11.14 19.84 -5.47
CA SER A 66 -12.15 18.93 -4.89
C SER A 66 -13.06 18.27 -5.94
N GLN A 67 -13.05 18.78 -7.17
CA GLN A 67 -13.93 18.36 -8.28
C GLN A 67 -13.17 17.61 -9.39
N SER A 68 -11.93 18.01 -9.67
CA SER A 68 -11.19 17.52 -10.83
C SER A 68 -10.00 16.65 -10.42
N LYS A 69 -9.79 15.53 -11.12
CA LYS A 69 -8.68 14.60 -10.87
C LYS A 69 -7.44 14.98 -11.68
N THR A 70 -6.28 14.97 -11.03
CA THR A 70 -4.97 15.03 -11.69
C THR A 70 -4.32 13.65 -11.67
N LEU A 71 -3.85 13.17 -12.82
CA LEU A 71 -3.10 11.93 -12.94
C LEU A 71 -1.59 12.22 -13.02
N ILE A 72 -0.80 11.61 -12.15
CA ILE A 72 0.65 11.54 -12.25
C ILE A 72 1.04 10.10 -12.66
N LEU A 73 1.45 9.94 -13.91
CA LEU A 73 2.03 8.70 -14.41
C LEU A 73 3.51 8.66 -14.07
N ILE A 74 3.94 7.64 -13.33
CA ILE A 74 5.32 7.43 -12.90
C ILE A 74 5.90 6.24 -13.67
N ASP A 75 6.91 6.52 -14.47
CA ASP A 75 7.63 5.52 -15.29
C ASP A 75 8.40 4.52 -14.41
N PHE A 76 8.89 3.43 -15.01
CA PHE A 76 9.76 2.45 -14.37
C PHE A 76 10.94 3.11 -13.66
N GLY A 77 11.30 2.57 -12.50
CA GLY A 77 12.51 2.96 -11.80
C GLY A 77 12.36 3.10 -10.30
N ILE A 78 13.49 3.41 -9.68
CA ILE A 78 13.61 3.69 -8.26
C ILE A 78 13.81 5.21 -8.12
N TYR A 79 12.79 5.88 -7.60
CA TYR A 79 12.82 7.32 -7.35
C TYR A 79 13.30 7.54 -5.92
N ARG A 80 14.58 7.89 -5.79
CA ARG A 80 15.23 8.14 -4.48
C ARG A 80 14.94 9.55 -4.00
N GLU A 81 13.71 9.77 -3.56
CA GLU A 81 13.26 11.04 -3.01
C GLU A 81 12.22 10.85 -1.93
N ARG A 82 12.08 11.88 -1.08
CA ARG A 82 10.94 12.06 -0.20
C ARG A 82 9.95 12.99 -0.89
N PHE A 83 8.66 12.65 -0.87
CA PHE A 83 7.62 13.57 -1.31
C PHE A 83 6.45 13.69 -0.32
N ILE A 84 5.76 14.83 -0.39
CA ILE A 84 4.61 15.17 0.43
C ILE A 84 3.48 15.63 -0.49
N VAL A 85 2.31 15.00 -0.36
CA VAL A 85 1.04 15.50 -0.92
C VAL A 85 0.41 16.39 0.15
N HIS A 86 0.60 17.69 0.04
CA HIS A 86 0.05 18.67 0.97
C HIS A 86 -1.49 18.70 0.93
N GLU A 87 -2.13 19.23 1.98
CA GLU A 87 -3.59 19.29 2.15
C GLU A 87 -4.32 20.01 1.00
N ASN A 88 -3.64 20.95 0.32
CA ASN A 88 -4.21 21.64 -0.84
C ASN A 88 -4.14 20.82 -2.15
N LYS A 89 -3.51 19.64 -2.15
CA LYS A 89 -3.33 18.77 -3.33
C LYS A 89 -4.34 17.60 -3.32
N ASN A 90 -5.63 17.94 -3.37
CA ASN A 90 -6.74 16.97 -3.37
C ASN A 90 -6.97 16.31 -4.74
N ASN A 91 -7.64 15.15 -4.75
CA ASN A 91 -7.97 14.34 -5.94
C ASN A 91 -6.76 14.01 -6.84
N LEU A 92 -5.64 13.72 -6.20
CA LEU A 92 -4.43 13.31 -6.91
C LEU A 92 -4.41 11.79 -7.09
N VAL A 93 -4.24 11.34 -8.34
CA VAL A 93 -4.04 9.93 -8.68
C VAL A 93 -2.61 9.72 -9.12
N VAL A 94 -1.89 8.83 -8.45
CA VAL A 94 -0.53 8.41 -8.79
C VAL A 94 -0.58 6.99 -9.34
N GLN A 95 0.02 6.78 -10.51
CA GLN A 95 0.04 5.48 -11.19
C GLN A 95 1.48 5.09 -11.52
N GLY A 96 1.98 4.04 -10.87
CA GLY A 96 3.24 3.39 -11.22
C GLY A 96 3.07 2.29 -12.27
N MET A 97 4.16 1.59 -12.58
CA MET A 97 4.21 0.54 -13.61
C MET A 97 4.22 -0.89 -13.04
N GLY A 98 3.76 -1.06 -11.80
CA GLY A 98 3.83 -2.29 -11.02
C GLY A 98 4.63 -2.07 -9.74
N TYR A 99 4.15 -2.57 -8.60
CA TYR A 99 4.83 -2.37 -7.31
C TYR A 99 6.26 -2.96 -7.29
N SER A 100 6.55 -3.99 -8.09
CA SER A 100 7.90 -4.55 -8.23
C SER A 100 8.82 -3.77 -9.18
N ARG A 101 8.30 -2.79 -9.93
CA ARG A 101 9.02 -2.10 -11.03
C ARG A 101 9.08 -0.58 -10.89
N THR A 102 8.27 -0.01 -10.01
CA THR A 102 8.25 1.42 -9.68
C THR A 102 8.22 1.58 -8.17
N SER A 103 9.22 2.23 -7.61
CA SER A 103 9.28 2.53 -6.16
C SER A 103 9.71 3.95 -5.87
N ILE A 104 9.17 4.48 -4.77
CA ILE A 104 9.63 5.69 -4.10
C ILE A 104 10.40 5.24 -2.87
N GLU A 105 11.65 5.65 -2.77
CA GLU A 105 12.56 5.17 -1.73
C GLU A 105 13.23 6.33 -1.02
N TRP A 106 13.12 6.35 0.31
CA TRP A 106 13.90 7.25 1.15
C TRP A 106 14.46 6.48 2.35
N ASN A 107 15.35 7.11 3.12
CA ASN A 107 15.93 6.51 4.32
C ASN A 107 15.88 7.55 5.44
N ASN A 108 14.85 7.45 6.27
CA ASN A 108 14.74 8.23 7.49
C ASN A 108 14.34 7.30 8.64
N THR A 109 14.92 7.53 9.81
CA THR A 109 14.52 6.89 11.07
C THR A 109 13.99 7.96 12.02
N THR A 110 13.39 7.55 13.14
CA THR A 110 13.06 8.45 14.26
C THR A 110 14.27 9.31 14.64
N ALA A 111 15.46 8.72 14.72
CA ALA A 111 16.70 9.43 15.07
C ALA A 111 17.06 10.51 14.03
N SER A 112 16.92 10.25 12.73
CA SER A 112 17.27 11.22 11.68
C SER A 112 16.20 12.27 11.38
N SER A 113 14.99 12.11 11.93
CA SER A 113 13.83 12.93 11.60
C SER A 113 13.13 13.58 12.81
N ASN A 114 13.71 13.43 14.01
CA ASN A 114 13.17 13.95 15.27
C ASN A 114 11.76 13.43 15.56
N GLY A 115 11.56 12.11 15.40
CA GLY A 115 10.30 11.44 15.74
C GLY A 115 9.77 10.52 14.64
N THR A 116 9.17 9.40 15.03
CA THR A 116 8.59 8.39 14.12
C THR A 116 7.68 9.00 13.06
N PHE A 117 6.84 9.97 13.44
CA PHE A 117 5.80 10.52 12.56
C PHE A 117 6.36 11.45 11.47
N SER A 118 7.66 11.77 11.56
CA SER A 118 8.43 12.55 10.61
C SER A 118 9.41 11.69 9.80
N SER A 119 9.55 10.39 10.12
CA SER A 119 10.50 9.47 9.47
C SER A 119 10.02 8.92 8.13
N PHE A 120 8.89 9.43 7.62
CA PHE A 120 8.27 8.95 6.40
C PHE A 120 9.12 9.17 5.14
N SER A 121 9.04 8.21 4.22
CA SER A 121 9.50 8.38 2.83
C SER A 121 8.47 9.14 2.00
N VAL A 122 7.18 8.85 2.20
CA VAL A 122 6.06 9.58 1.59
C VAL A 122 5.03 9.94 2.65
N ALA A 123 4.48 11.16 2.57
CA ALA A 123 3.31 11.56 3.36
C ALA A 123 2.16 12.08 2.48
N VAL A 124 0.94 11.66 2.79
CA VAL A 124 -0.29 12.06 2.10
C VAL A 124 -1.22 12.75 3.08
N PHE A 125 -1.33 14.07 2.96
CA PHE A 125 -2.26 14.91 3.71
C PHE A 125 -3.48 15.34 2.86
N GLY A 126 -3.33 15.40 1.53
CA GLY A 126 -4.43 15.72 0.62
C GLY A 126 -5.53 14.65 0.59
N GLU A 127 -6.78 15.08 0.53
CA GLU A 127 -7.96 14.22 0.45
C GLU A 127 -8.11 13.55 -0.92
N LYS A 128 -8.78 12.40 -0.95
CA LYS A 128 -9.11 11.64 -2.18
C LYS A 128 -7.87 11.29 -3.00
N PHE A 129 -6.75 11.04 -2.31
CA PHE A 129 -5.54 10.53 -2.95
C PHE A 129 -5.76 9.09 -3.41
N THR A 130 -5.26 8.73 -4.59
CA THR A 130 -5.27 7.33 -5.04
C THR A 130 -3.92 6.93 -5.59
N ALA A 131 -3.40 5.80 -5.16
CA ALA A 131 -2.20 5.19 -5.73
C ALA A 131 -2.49 3.84 -6.38
N TYR A 132 -1.90 3.61 -7.55
CA TYR A 132 -1.99 2.36 -8.28
C TYR A 132 -0.59 1.83 -8.58
N ASN A 133 -0.36 0.54 -8.33
CA ASN A 133 0.76 -0.24 -8.85
C ASN A 133 2.14 0.41 -8.63
N ILE A 134 2.39 0.92 -7.42
CA ILE A 134 3.66 1.55 -7.02
C ILE A 134 4.04 1.12 -5.61
N SER A 135 5.34 1.08 -5.33
CA SER A 135 5.86 0.80 -3.98
C SER A 135 6.32 2.06 -3.26
N PHE A 136 6.05 2.12 -1.96
CA PHE A 136 6.62 3.08 -1.02
C PHE A 136 7.57 2.32 -0.10
N LYS A 137 8.83 2.74 -0.02
CA LYS A 137 9.82 2.06 0.81
C LYS A 137 10.60 3.02 1.69
N ASN A 138 10.68 2.68 2.97
CA ASN A 138 11.75 3.19 3.81
C ASN A 138 12.90 2.17 3.82
N THR A 139 14.05 2.62 3.34
CA THR A 139 15.24 1.79 3.14
C THR A 139 16.19 1.81 4.34
N ALA A 140 15.75 2.35 5.49
CA ALA A 140 16.47 2.22 6.74
C ALA A 140 16.72 0.72 7.06
N PRO A 141 17.95 0.35 7.48
CA PRO A 141 18.29 -1.04 7.74
C PRO A 141 17.49 -1.61 8.92
N ALA A 142 17.23 -2.92 8.89
CA ALA A 142 16.56 -3.62 9.98
C ALA A 142 17.40 -3.51 11.27
N PRO A 143 16.89 -2.86 12.33
CA PRO A 143 17.67 -2.64 13.54
C PRO A 143 18.05 -3.96 14.23
N ASN A 144 19.12 -3.91 15.02
CA ASN A 144 19.41 -4.96 15.99
C ASN A 144 18.36 -4.93 17.12
N PRO A 145 18.06 -6.07 17.76
CA PRO A 145 17.22 -6.08 18.95
C PRO A 145 17.72 -5.07 19.99
N GLY A 146 16.81 -4.29 20.57
CA GLY A 146 17.14 -3.27 21.56
C GLY A 146 17.63 -1.93 21.00
N ALA A 147 17.71 -1.75 19.68
CA ALA A 147 17.98 -0.44 19.10
C ALA A 147 16.87 0.56 19.47
N VAL A 148 17.27 1.81 19.74
CA VAL A 148 16.39 2.94 20.05
C VAL A 148 16.28 3.83 18.82
N ASP A 149 15.13 4.49 18.64
CA ASP A 149 14.86 5.46 17.57
C ASP A 149 15.09 4.95 16.13
N ALA A 150 14.88 3.65 15.92
CA ALA A 150 15.05 2.98 14.63
C ALA A 150 13.76 2.81 13.81
N GLN A 151 12.63 3.36 14.27
CA GLN A 151 11.36 3.30 13.55
C GLN A 151 11.43 4.09 12.24
N ALA A 152 10.84 3.56 11.17
CA ALA A 152 11.13 4.03 9.82
C ALA A 152 9.89 3.91 8.92
N VAL A 153 9.15 5.01 8.78
CA VAL A 153 7.88 5.03 8.05
C VAL A 153 8.12 5.04 6.53
N ALA A 154 7.49 4.13 5.81
CA ALA A 154 7.48 4.12 4.35
C ALA A 154 6.42 5.09 3.81
N LEU A 155 5.18 4.94 4.28
CA LEU A 155 4.07 5.83 3.96
C LEU A 155 3.38 6.29 5.24
N LYS A 156 3.16 7.61 5.33
CA LYS A 156 2.19 8.23 6.24
C LYS A 156 0.96 8.67 5.45
N VAL A 157 -0.23 8.24 5.86
CA VAL A 157 -1.49 8.68 5.25
C VAL A 157 -2.42 9.28 6.32
N VAL A 158 -2.90 10.49 6.05
CA VAL A 158 -3.73 11.34 6.92
C VAL A 158 -4.96 11.87 6.17
N GLY A 159 -4.81 12.16 4.87
CA GLY A 159 -5.90 12.71 4.07
C GLY A 159 -7.05 11.73 3.90
N ASP A 160 -8.27 12.17 4.23
CA ASP A 160 -9.46 11.33 4.16
C ASP A 160 -9.72 10.82 2.73
N LYS A 161 -10.34 9.63 2.63
CA LYS A 161 -10.73 8.99 1.36
C LYS A 161 -9.53 8.58 0.49
N ALA A 162 -8.41 8.19 1.08
CA ALA A 162 -7.26 7.69 0.34
C ALA A 162 -7.41 6.22 -0.04
N ALA A 163 -7.05 5.86 -1.28
CA ALA A 163 -7.11 4.48 -1.77
C ALA A 163 -5.80 4.00 -2.41
N PHE A 164 -5.45 2.74 -2.20
CA PHE A 164 -4.23 2.12 -2.68
C PHE A 164 -4.56 0.78 -3.34
N TYR A 165 -4.15 0.60 -4.59
CA TYR A 165 -4.49 -0.58 -5.40
C TYR A 165 -3.22 -1.22 -5.95
N GLY A 166 -2.96 -2.48 -5.58
CA GLY A 166 -1.78 -3.19 -6.07
C GLY A 166 -0.46 -2.53 -5.66
N CYS A 167 -0.46 -1.79 -4.54
CA CYS A 167 0.71 -1.08 -4.03
C CYS A 167 1.58 -1.95 -3.13
N GLY A 168 2.85 -1.57 -3.01
CA GLY A 168 3.80 -2.18 -2.08
C GLY A 168 4.21 -1.23 -0.97
N PHE A 169 4.36 -1.73 0.25
CA PHE A 169 4.81 -0.96 1.42
C PHE A 169 5.91 -1.73 2.11
N TYR A 170 7.11 -1.14 2.18
CA TYR A 170 8.31 -1.84 2.65
C TYR A 170 9.02 -1.02 3.73
N GLY A 171 9.29 -1.66 4.86
CA GLY A 171 9.97 -1.07 5.99
C GLY A 171 10.23 -2.14 7.04
N ASN A 172 10.64 -1.71 8.24
CA ASN A 172 10.91 -2.60 9.37
C ASN A 172 9.86 -2.36 10.46
N GLN A 173 10.24 -1.62 11.49
CA GLN A 173 9.29 -1.15 12.48
C GLN A 173 8.55 0.08 11.94
N ASP A 174 7.25 0.14 12.15
CA ASP A 174 6.38 1.27 11.82
C ASP A 174 6.32 1.59 10.31
N THR A 175 6.22 0.57 9.44
CA THR A 175 6.22 0.74 7.97
C THR A 175 5.09 1.64 7.44
N LEU A 176 3.83 1.32 7.74
CA LEU A 176 2.65 2.04 7.25
C LEU A 176 1.99 2.78 8.42
N LEU A 177 2.16 4.09 8.43
CA LEU A 177 1.47 5.00 9.33
C LEU A 177 0.11 5.37 8.73
N ASP A 178 -0.87 4.51 8.98
CA ASP A 178 -2.29 4.72 8.69
C ASP A 178 -2.92 5.58 9.81
N GLN A 179 -2.61 6.87 9.76
CA GLN A 179 -2.73 7.77 10.90
C GLN A 179 -4.15 8.20 11.19
N GLU A 180 -4.88 8.66 10.19
CA GLU A 180 -6.18 9.33 10.33
C GLU A 180 -6.93 9.30 9.00
N GLY A 181 -8.26 9.29 9.06
CA GLY A 181 -9.11 9.30 7.86
C GLY A 181 -9.65 7.92 7.51
N ARG A 182 -10.41 7.86 6.41
CA ARG A 182 -10.97 6.63 5.85
C ARG A 182 -10.13 6.16 4.69
N HIS A 183 -9.56 4.96 4.79
CA HIS A 183 -8.64 4.45 3.77
C HIS A 183 -9.03 3.07 3.26
N PHE A 184 -8.66 2.81 2.01
CA PHE A 184 -8.87 1.53 1.36
C PHE A 184 -7.56 1.02 0.75
N PHE A 185 -7.21 -0.23 1.07
CA PHE A 185 -6.04 -0.89 0.52
C PHE A 185 -6.49 -2.20 -0.13
N LYS A 186 -6.33 -2.33 -1.45
CA LYS A 186 -6.80 -3.50 -2.20
C LYS A 186 -5.65 -4.17 -2.97
N GLY A 187 -5.45 -5.47 -2.72
CA GLY A 187 -4.42 -6.25 -3.41
C GLY A 187 -3.01 -5.76 -3.13
N CYS A 188 -2.77 -5.11 -1.99
CA CYS A 188 -1.48 -4.55 -1.63
C CYS A 188 -0.57 -5.58 -0.96
N PHE A 189 0.74 -5.34 -1.03
CA PHE A 189 1.76 -6.06 -0.27
C PHE A 189 2.34 -5.15 0.80
N ILE A 190 2.28 -5.55 2.07
CA ILE A 190 2.76 -4.76 3.20
C ILE A 190 3.75 -5.59 4.00
N GLU A 191 4.97 -5.07 4.17
CA GLU A 191 6.08 -5.74 4.83
C GLU A 191 6.60 -4.96 6.04
N GLY A 192 6.89 -5.67 7.12
CA GLY A 192 7.61 -5.12 8.27
C GLY A 192 7.75 -6.10 9.42
N SER A 193 8.27 -5.63 10.55
CA SER A 193 8.64 -6.47 11.70
C SER A 193 7.80 -6.17 12.94
N ILE A 194 7.68 -4.90 13.33
CA ILE A 194 6.96 -4.46 14.53
C ILE A 194 6.03 -3.31 14.13
N ASP A 195 4.76 -3.39 14.52
CA ASP A 195 3.75 -2.37 14.31
C ASP A 195 3.72 -1.86 12.87
N PHE A 196 3.95 -2.76 11.90
CA PHE A 196 4.17 -2.32 10.53
C PHE A 196 2.90 -1.79 9.85
N ILE A 197 1.75 -1.88 10.51
CA ILE A 197 0.55 -1.09 10.25
C ILE A 197 0.11 -0.43 11.57
N PHE A 198 0.21 0.88 11.69
CA PHE A 198 -0.08 1.60 12.93
C PHE A 198 -0.70 2.96 12.67
N GLY A 199 -1.29 3.56 13.70
CA GLY A 199 -2.06 4.81 13.58
C GLY A 199 -3.53 4.62 13.92
N ASN A 200 -4.36 5.62 13.67
CA ASN A 200 -5.77 5.65 14.06
C ASN A 200 -6.74 5.77 12.85
N GLY A 201 -6.36 5.27 11.67
CA GLY A 201 -7.25 5.21 10.51
C GLY A 201 -8.52 4.37 10.74
N ARG A 202 -9.56 4.67 9.96
CA ARG A 202 -10.75 3.80 9.75
C ARG A 202 -10.55 3.13 8.40
N SER A 203 -9.97 1.95 8.40
CA SER A 203 -9.36 1.41 7.17
C SER A 203 -9.74 -0.04 6.90
N LEU A 204 -10.00 -0.30 5.62
CA LEU A 204 -10.26 -1.64 5.09
C LEU A 204 -9.12 -2.08 4.18
N TYR A 205 -8.52 -3.20 4.53
CA TYR A 205 -7.51 -3.91 3.76
C TYR A 205 -8.17 -5.15 3.14
N GLU A 206 -8.29 -5.18 1.83
CA GLU A 206 -8.93 -6.26 1.08
C GLU A 206 -7.92 -6.97 0.18
N ASP A 207 -7.90 -8.30 0.20
CA ASP A 207 -7.02 -9.13 -0.64
C ASP A 207 -5.53 -8.80 -0.50
N CYS A 208 -5.11 -8.23 0.65
CA CYS A 208 -3.74 -7.82 0.90
C CYS A 208 -2.87 -8.97 1.42
N THR A 209 -1.56 -8.91 1.14
CA THR A 209 -0.57 -9.76 1.81
C THR A 209 0.18 -8.95 2.88
N LEU A 210 0.17 -9.48 4.10
CA LEU A 210 0.89 -8.95 5.26
C LEU A 210 2.09 -9.86 5.51
N HIS A 211 3.30 -9.35 5.26
CA HIS A 211 4.54 -10.12 5.29
C HIS A 211 5.43 -9.69 6.45
N SER A 212 5.55 -10.57 7.45
CA SER A 212 6.47 -10.38 8.57
C SER A 212 7.91 -10.61 8.12
N ILE A 213 8.79 -9.68 8.45
CA ILE A 213 10.25 -9.86 8.42
C ILE A 213 10.85 -9.79 9.83
N ALA A 214 10.05 -10.12 10.86
CA ALA A 214 10.54 -10.22 12.22
C ALA A 214 11.67 -11.28 12.32
N LYS A 215 12.67 -11.00 13.17
CA LYS A 215 13.84 -11.85 13.36
C LYS A 215 13.52 -12.97 14.35
N GLU A 216 14.13 -14.14 14.16
CA GLU A 216 14.04 -15.24 15.14
C GLU A 216 14.48 -14.76 16.52
N ASN A 217 13.90 -15.31 17.59
CA ASN A 217 14.06 -14.87 18.99
C ASN A 217 13.51 -13.48 19.33
N THR A 218 12.88 -12.79 18.36
CA THR A 218 12.00 -11.64 18.64
C THR A 218 10.56 -12.00 18.35
N ILE A 219 9.63 -11.23 18.93
CA ILE A 219 8.23 -11.27 18.53
C ILE A 219 7.89 -9.97 17.82
N GLY A 220 7.44 -10.11 16.57
CA GLY A 220 6.93 -9.00 15.78
C GLY A 220 5.47 -8.69 16.12
N CYS A 221 4.94 -7.66 15.48
CA CYS A 221 3.56 -7.26 15.61
C CYS A 221 3.07 -6.68 14.27
N ILE A 222 1.91 -7.13 13.80
CA ILE A 222 1.33 -6.63 12.55
C ILE A 222 0.72 -5.26 12.78
N THR A 223 -0.12 -5.12 13.80
CA THR A 223 -0.93 -3.91 14.00
C THR A 223 -0.74 -3.22 15.36
N ALA A 224 -0.76 -1.89 15.34
CA ALA A 224 -0.88 -1.05 16.53
C ALA A 224 -1.94 0.04 16.28
N ASN A 225 -3.20 -0.30 16.53
CA ASN A 225 -4.31 0.62 16.29
C ASN A 225 -4.44 1.66 17.43
N GLY A 226 -4.58 2.92 17.03
CA GLY A 226 -4.55 4.10 17.88
C GLY A 226 -5.90 4.57 18.39
N LYS A 227 -6.92 3.71 18.39
CA LYS A 227 -8.27 4.08 18.84
C LYS A 227 -8.31 4.37 20.34
N ASP A 228 -8.61 5.62 20.70
CA ASP A 228 -8.43 6.13 22.07
C ASP A 228 -9.74 6.15 22.88
N THR A 229 -10.89 6.29 22.23
CA THR A 229 -12.20 6.29 22.92
C THR A 229 -13.16 5.26 22.35
N LEU A 230 -14.17 4.87 23.13
CA LEU A 230 -15.24 3.98 22.65
C LEU A 230 -16.01 4.57 21.45
N LYS A 231 -16.18 5.89 21.43
CA LYS A 231 -17.00 6.63 20.45
C LYS A 231 -16.35 6.73 19.07
N ASP A 232 -15.02 6.61 19.01
CA ASP A 232 -14.29 6.67 17.75
C ASP A 232 -14.74 5.52 16.83
N ARG A 233 -14.91 5.80 15.54
CA ARG A 233 -15.31 4.80 14.53
C ARG A 233 -14.12 4.13 13.84
N THR A 234 -12.91 4.43 14.29
CA THR A 234 -11.64 3.97 13.72
C THR A 234 -11.39 2.49 14.00
N GLY A 235 -10.39 1.94 13.32
CA GLY A 235 -10.03 0.53 13.40
C GLY A 235 -9.48 0.00 12.08
N PHE A 236 -8.72 -1.08 12.15
CA PHE A 236 -8.17 -1.75 10.99
C PHE A 236 -8.92 -3.06 10.72
N VAL A 237 -9.48 -3.21 9.53
CA VAL A 237 -10.20 -4.42 9.12
C VAL A 237 -9.47 -5.05 7.95
N PHE A 238 -9.19 -6.34 8.05
CA PHE A 238 -8.52 -7.14 7.03
C PHE A 238 -9.49 -8.20 6.52
N VAL A 239 -9.78 -8.20 5.23
CA VAL A 239 -10.73 -9.10 4.58
C VAL A 239 -10.04 -9.86 3.46
N ASN A 240 -10.13 -11.19 3.48
CA ASN A 240 -9.50 -12.08 2.49
C ASN A 240 -7.98 -11.89 2.35
N CYS A 241 -7.32 -11.42 3.42
CA CYS A 241 -5.88 -11.18 3.42
C CYS A 241 -5.08 -12.47 3.63
N LYS A 242 -3.76 -12.35 3.50
CA LYS A 242 -2.80 -13.41 3.80
C LYS A 242 -1.71 -12.92 4.74
N ILE A 243 -1.50 -13.59 5.86
CA ILE A 243 -0.36 -13.37 6.76
C ILE A 243 0.73 -14.41 6.45
N THR A 244 1.93 -13.92 6.15
CA THR A 244 3.12 -14.70 5.80
C THR A 244 4.36 -14.11 6.47
N GLY A 245 5.53 -14.74 6.30
CA GLY A 245 6.79 -14.16 6.75
C GLY A 245 7.63 -15.09 7.61
N SER A 246 8.46 -14.49 8.46
CA SER A 246 9.37 -15.14 9.42
C SER A 246 9.00 -14.86 10.88
N ALA A 247 9.61 -15.65 11.78
CA ALA A 247 9.48 -15.58 13.24
C ALA A 247 8.03 -15.63 13.76
N ARG A 248 7.84 -15.23 15.02
CA ARG A 248 6.52 -15.10 15.66
C ARG A 248 6.01 -13.67 15.53
N VAL A 249 4.72 -13.49 15.26
CA VAL A 249 4.07 -12.18 15.30
C VAL A 249 2.74 -12.22 16.03
N TRP A 250 2.45 -11.16 16.77
CA TRP A 250 1.08 -10.84 17.17
C TRP A 250 0.32 -10.23 15.98
N LEU A 251 -0.97 -10.54 15.89
CA LEU A 251 -1.93 -9.91 14.99
C LEU A 251 -2.07 -8.41 15.30
N GLY A 252 -1.98 -8.05 16.58
CA GLY A 252 -1.95 -6.66 17.02
C GLY A 252 -1.64 -6.50 18.50
N ARG A 253 -1.34 -5.26 18.89
CA ARG A 253 -1.15 -4.87 20.28
C ARG A 253 -1.91 -3.61 20.68
N ALA A 254 -2.26 -3.53 21.97
CA ALA A 254 -3.09 -2.47 22.55
C ALA A 254 -2.36 -1.14 22.72
N TRP A 255 -1.96 -0.55 21.59
CA TRP A 255 -1.26 0.75 21.57
C TRP A 255 -2.10 1.87 22.18
N ARG A 256 -3.43 1.77 22.08
CA ARG A 256 -4.40 2.64 22.76
C ARG A 256 -5.52 1.83 23.42
N PRO A 257 -6.20 2.38 24.44
CA PRO A 257 -7.11 1.59 25.29
C PRO A 257 -8.27 0.93 24.54
N TYR A 258 -8.74 1.49 23.43
CA TYR A 258 -9.85 0.96 22.66
C TYR A 258 -9.43 0.47 21.27
N ALA A 259 -8.16 0.09 21.10
CA ALA A 259 -7.61 -0.45 19.86
C ALA A 259 -8.56 -1.48 19.22
N ARG A 260 -8.86 -1.31 17.93
CA ARG A 260 -9.80 -2.15 17.18
C ARG A 260 -9.14 -2.72 15.94
N VAL A 261 -9.09 -4.04 15.88
CA VAL A 261 -8.51 -4.77 14.75
C VAL A 261 -9.35 -6.02 14.48
N ILE A 262 -9.76 -6.21 13.22
CA ILE A 262 -10.56 -7.37 12.80
C ILE A 262 -9.85 -8.06 11.65
N PHE A 263 -9.59 -9.36 11.77
CA PHE A 263 -9.21 -10.24 10.68
C PHE A 263 -10.39 -11.12 10.27
N SER A 264 -10.78 -11.05 9.00
CA SER A 264 -11.91 -11.80 8.44
C SER A 264 -11.43 -12.59 7.22
N LYS A 265 -11.75 -13.89 7.18
CA LYS A 265 -11.40 -14.80 6.08
C LYS A 265 -9.92 -14.73 5.69
N THR A 266 -9.05 -14.46 6.67
CA THR A 266 -7.61 -14.25 6.45
C THR A 266 -6.87 -15.58 6.62
N TYR A 267 -6.01 -15.92 5.65
CA TYR A 267 -5.08 -17.03 5.81
C TYR A 267 -3.95 -16.62 6.75
N MET A 268 -3.72 -17.40 7.80
CA MET A 268 -2.66 -17.19 8.78
C MET A 268 -1.64 -18.32 8.66
N SER A 269 -0.42 -17.99 8.20
CA SER A 269 0.69 -18.95 8.24
C SER A 269 1.13 -19.23 9.68
N ARG A 270 2.06 -20.18 9.86
CA ARG A 270 2.58 -20.55 11.19
C ARG A 270 3.24 -19.40 11.94
N VAL A 271 3.49 -18.23 11.35
CA VAL A 271 4.13 -17.10 12.05
C VAL A 271 3.25 -16.47 13.12
N VAL A 272 1.92 -16.56 12.99
CA VAL A 272 1.02 -16.00 14.01
C VAL A 272 1.24 -16.72 15.34
N SER A 273 1.48 -15.95 16.39
CA SER A 273 1.67 -16.46 17.74
C SER A 273 0.38 -17.12 18.26
N LEU A 274 0.50 -18.05 19.20
CA LEU A 274 -0.67 -18.82 19.67
C LEU A 274 -1.61 -17.97 20.53
N ASP A 275 -1.06 -17.05 21.32
CA ASP A 275 -1.77 -16.00 22.06
C ASP A 275 -2.44 -14.98 21.11
N GLY A 276 -1.87 -14.75 19.93
CA GLY A 276 -2.43 -13.98 18.83
C GLY A 276 -2.39 -12.45 19.05
N TRP A 277 -2.66 -11.98 20.26
CA TRP A 277 -2.79 -10.56 20.58
C TRP A 277 -2.02 -10.21 21.85
N ASN A 278 -1.63 -8.94 21.99
CA ASN A 278 -0.88 -8.44 23.13
C ASN A 278 -1.54 -7.18 23.72
N ASP A 279 -1.60 -7.11 25.05
CA ASP A 279 -2.20 -6.00 25.81
C ASP A 279 -1.17 -4.94 26.24
N MET A 280 0.08 -5.08 25.77
CA MET A 280 1.22 -4.26 26.16
C MET A 280 1.48 -4.21 27.67
N GLY A 281 1.05 -5.24 28.41
CA GLY A 281 1.20 -5.30 29.85
C GLY A 281 0.21 -4.42 30.62
N ASP A 282 -0.84 -3.92 29.98
CA ASP A 282 -1.95 -3.23 30.65
C ASP A 282 -3.26 -4.05 30.62
N PRO A 283 -3.54 -4.84 31.68
CA PRO A 283 -4.76 -5.62 31.78
C PRO A 283 -6.06 -4.82 31.70
N LYS A 284 -6.03 -3.49 31.93
CA LYS A 284 -7.24 -2.65 31.81
C LYS A 284 -7.73 -2.60 30.38
N THR A 285 -6.81 -2.61 29.40
CA THR A 285 -7.13 -2.57 27.97
C THR A 285 -7.89 -3.81 27.52
N GLN A 286 -7.67 -4.96 28.16
CA GLN A 286 -8.34 -6.22 27.83
C GLN A 286 -9.88 -6.13 27.86
N ARG A 287 -10.44 -5.18 28.62
CA ARG A 287 -11.89 -4.96 28.70
C ARG A 287 -12.44 -4.04 27.60
N THR A 288 -11.57 -3.31 26.91
CA THR A 288 -11.94 -2.20 26.02
C THR A 288 -11.44 -2.36 24.59
N VAL A 289 -10.37 -3.11 24.36
CA VAL A 289 -9.91 -3.47 23.01
C VAL A 289 -10.95 -4.34 22.30
N TYR A 290 -10.99 -4.23 20.98
CA TYR A 290 -11.85 -5.04 20.13
C TYR A 290 -11.01 -5.77 19.10
N TYR A 291 -10.55 -6.97 19.48
CA TYR A 291 -9.77 -7.85 18.61
C TYR A 291 -10.63 -9.00 18.13
N GLY A 292 -10.96 -8.98 16.84
CA GLY A 292 -11.85 -9.92 16.20
C GLY A 292 -11.13 -10.82 15.20
N GLU A 293 -11.35 -12.12 15.29
CA GLU A 293 -11.03 -13.08 14.23
C GLU A 293 -12.35 -13.68 13.73
N HIS A 294 -12.58 -13.69 12.42
CA HIS A 294 -13.79 -14.21 11.79
C HIS A 294 -13.40 -15.13 10.63
N ARG A 295 -13.76 -16.42 10.70
CA ARG A 295 -13.47 -17.41 9.64
C ARG A 295 -12.01 -17.40 9.13
N CYS A 296 -11.06 -17.03 9.99
CA CYS A 296 -9.63 -17.11 9.65
C CYS A 296 -9.20 -18.58 9.58
N TYR A 297 -8.21 -18.88 8.76
CA TYR A 297 -7.82 -20.27 8.47
C TYR A 297 -6.32 -20.40 8.23
N GLY A 298 -5.84 -21.64 8.14
CA GLY A 298 -4.41 -21.93 8.04
C GLY A 298 -3.77 -22.21 9.40
N PRO A 299 -2.49 -22.61 9.41
CA PRO A 299 -1.86 -23.17 10.61
C PRO A 299 -1.61 -22.15 11.75
N GLY A 300 -1.67 -20.85 11.46
CA GLY A 300 -1.61 -19.78 12.47
C GLY A 300 -2.96 -19.37 13.04
N ALA A 301 -4.07 -19.75 12.40
CA ALA A 301 -5.43 -19.51 12.88
C ALA A 301 -5.83 -20.57 13.93
N ASN A 302 -4.94 -20.83 14.89
CA ASN A 302 -5.18 -21.76 15.98
C ASN A 302 -5.67 -20.99 17.22
N HIS A 303 -6.94 -21.14 17.53
CA HIS A 303 -7.58 -20.41 18.61
C HIS A 303 -7.37 -21.02 20.02
N SER A 304 -6.78 -22.21 20.13
CA SER A 304 -6.69 -22.98 21.38
C SER A 304 -5.95 -22.30 22.54
N LYS A 305 -5.06 -21.35 22.24
CA LYS A 305 -4.33 -20.56 23.25
C LYS A 305 -4.46 -19.06 23.05
N ARG A 306 -5.46 -18.61 22.27
CA ARG A 306 -5.72 -17.18 22.11
C ARG A 306 -6.00 -16.56 23.47
N VAL A 307 -5.55 -15.33 23.66
CA VAL A 307 -5.90 -14.56 24.85
C VAL A 307 -7.42 -14.44 25.00
N THR A 308 -7.91 -14.45 26.23
CA THR A 308 -9.35 -14.54 26.54
C THR A 308 -10.14 -13.29 26.16
N TYR A 309 -9.48 -12.16 25.94
CA TYR A 309 -10.08 -10.91 25.48
C TYR A 309 -10.18 -10.78 23.96
N ALA A 310 -9.62 -11.74 23.20
CA ALA A 310 -9.85 -11.85 21.76
C ALA A 310 -11.23 -12.47 21.49
N LYS A 311 -11.87 -12.06 20.40
CA LYS A 311 -13.21 -12.49 20.01
C LYS A 311 -13.15 -13.33 18.76
N LEU A 312 -13.70 -14.54 18.82
CA LEU A 312 -14.08 -15.27 17.61
C LEU A 312 -15.47 -14.76 17.20
N LEU A 313 -15.54 -13.97 16.14
CA LEU A 313 -16.78 -13.33 15.71
C LEU A 313 -17.63 -14.30 14.89
N SER A 314 -18.94 -14.27 15.12
CA SER A 314 -19.95 -14.83 14.22
C SER A 314 -20.09 -13.98 12.95
N ASP A 315 -20.81 -14.50 11.94
CA ASP A 315 -21.09 -13.76 10.71
C ASP A 315 -21.81 -12.45 10.97
N VAL A 316 -22.75 -12.45 11.93
CA VAL A 316 -23.55 -11.27 12.29
C VAL A 316 -22.67 -10.21 12.96
N GLU A 317 -21.75 -10.62 13.84
CA GLU A 317 -20.84 -9.69 14.52
C GLU A 317 -19.76 -9.14 13.57
N ALA A 318 -19.36 -9.91 12.57
CA ALA A 318 -18.36 -9.49 11.58
C ALA A 318 -18.95 -8.58 10.49
N ALA A 319 -20.21 -8.78 10.10
CA ALA A 319 -20.84 -8.10 8.96
C ALA A 319 -20.70 -6.56 8.95
N PRO A 320 -20.83 -5.81 10.07
CA PRO A 320 -20.67 -4.35 10.06
C PRO A 320 -19.27 -3.85 9.74
N PHE A 321 -18.24 -4.71 9.85
CA PHE A 321 -16.84 -4.35 9.63
C PHE A 321 -16.33 -4.77 8.26
N THR A 322 -16.83 -5.88 7.71
CA THR A 322 -16.15 -6.62 6.64
C THR A 322 -16.58 -6.24 5.22
N ASN A 323 -17.15 -5.06 5.02
CA ASN A 323 -17.50 -4.53 3.70
C ASN A 323 -17.07 -3.06 3.56
N ILE A 324 -17.20 -2.49 2.36
CA ILE A 324 -16.82 -1.10 2.10
C ILE A 324 -17.65 -0.08 2.89
N SER A 325 -18.85 -0.43 3.37
CA SER A 325 -19.62 0.47 4.24
C SER A 325 -18.92 0.75 5.58
N PHE A 326 -18.02 -0.14 6.03
CA PHE A 326 -17.18 0.14 7.21
C PHE A 326 -16.32 1.37 7.02
N ILE A 327 -15.99 1.81 5.80
CA ILE A 327 -15.25 3.04 5.52
C ILE A 327 -16.11 4.06 4.78
N ASP A 328 -17.43 3.88 4.79
CA ASP A 328 -18.38 4.65 3.97
C ASP A 328 -18.00 4.66 2.47
N GLY A 329 -17.36 3.59 1.99
CA GLY A 329 -16.70 3.52 0.69
C GLY A 329 -17.64 3.69 -0.50
N GLU A 330 -18.93 3.40 -0.34
CA GLU A 330 -19.97 3.63 -1.34
C GLU A 330 -20.09 5.11 -1.74
N GLU A 331 -19.65 6.03 -0.89
CA GLU A 331 -19.71 7.48 -1.14
C GLU A 331 -18.49 8.03 -1.89
N TRP A 332 -17.37 7.30 -1.93
CA TRP A 332 -16.09 7.91 -2.34
C TRP A 332 -15.09 7.04 -3.10
N LEU A 333 -15.23 5.71 -3.11
CA LEU A 333 -14.41 4.82 -3.95
C LEU A 333 -14.88 4.86 -5.41
#